data_AF-A0A067XVF9-F1
#
_entry.id   AF-A0A067XVF9-F1
#
_cell.length_a   1.000
_cell.length_b   1.000
_cell.length_c   1.000
_cell.angle_alpha   90.00
_cell.angle_beta   90.00
_cell.angle_gamma   90.00
#
_symmetry.space_group_name_H-M   'P 1'
#
loop_
_entity.id
_entity.type
_entity.pdbx_description
1 polymer ?
#
loop_
_entity_poly.entity_id
_entity_poly.type
_entity_poly.pdbx_seq_one_letter_code
_entity_poly.pdbx_strand_id
1 'polypeptide(L)'
;MAKTIHIAVISIPAFSHQASIIQFCKNLIHLHNHFHITCIFPTIDSPLPSTLTLLKSLPPNINYTFLPPINKQNLPQHLSPAVQIQLAVSQSMPSFHNTILSLSSSSTTPILALISDPFANESLEIAKRFNLLSYIYFPPSAMTLSLFIHLPKLHEEVSCEYRDHKEAIQIPGCIPIHGNDLPEHFQHRSSLAYDLILQRCKRLNLADGFLVNSFMKMEENTLEALEEQNREKHNGSVFFVGPIIQNGTNNESKGSDSDLECMKWLENQIPNSVLYVSFGSGGTLSQEQLNELAFGLELSGQNFLWVLRAPSDTSNEAYLGVKNNDDPLNFLPKGFIERTKGKGFVIVNWGPQTQILSHISVGGFLTHCGWNSVLESVVLGVPMIAWPLFAEQKLNAVLLCDGLKVAIRPKINENGLVEREEIVKVIKGVMLDGEENGIRERIGELRDGAVDALKDNGSSTRAILEFGNCLKRFGRNI
;
A
#
# COMPACT_ATOMS: atom_id res chain seq x y z
N MET A 1 -2.42 -21.24 -33.22
CA MET A 1 -2.06 -20.08 -32.35
C MET A 1 -2.94 -20.14 -31.11
N ALA A 2 -2.42 -19.82 -29.93
CA ALA A 2 -3.25 -19.75 -28.73
C ALA A 2 -4.30 -18.63 -28.88
N LYS A 3 -5.55 -18.89 -28.47
CA LYS A 3 -6.63 -17.88 -28.43
C LYS A 3 -6.18 -16.74 -27.52
N THR A 4 -6.22 -15.51 -28.03
CA THR A 4 -5.95 -14.31 -27.25
C THR A 4 -6.97 -14.20 -26.11
N ILE A 5 -6.51 -13.88 -24.90
CA ILE A 5 -7.39 -13.64 -23.75
C ILE A 5 -7.35 -12.15 -23.43
N HIS A 6 -8.52 -11.51 -23.36
CA HIS A 6 -8.65 -10.10 -23.04
C HIS A 6 -9.14 -9.93 -21.59
N ILE A 7 -8.40 -9.15 -20.81
CA ILE A 7 -8.70 -8.84 -19.41
C ILE A 7 -8.93 -7.33 -19.28
N ALA A 8 -10.05 -6.93 -18.67
CA ALA A 8 -10.26 -5.56 -18.25
C ALA A 8 -9.71 -5.37 -16.84
N VAL A 9 -9.09 -4.22 -16.56
CA VAL A 9 -8.56 -3.89 -15.23
C VAL A 9 -9.07 -2.52 -14.84
N ILE A 10 -9.67 -2.37 -13.66
CA ILE A 10 -10.07 -1.06 -13.12
C ILE A 10 -9.26 -0.73 -11.87
N SER A 11 -8.66 0.47 -11.86
CA SER A 11 -7.88 0.99 -10.72
C SER A 11 -8.36 2.37 -10.34
N ILE A 12 -8.23 2.73 -9.07
CA ILE A 12 -8.68 4.02 -8.55
C ILE A 12 -7.72 5.19 -8.81
N PRO A 13 -8.15 6.46 -8.64
CA PRO A 13 -7.32 7.67 -8.69
C PRO A 13 -6.25 7.79 -7.57
N ALA A 14 -5.51 6.73 -7.28
CA ALA A 14 -4.41 6.71 -6.32
C ALA A 14 -3.16 6.09 -6.96
N PHE A 15 -2.08 6.85 -7.05
CA PHE A 15 -0.86 6.41 -7.73
C PHE A 15 -0.28 5.11 -7.14
N SER A 16 -0.31 4.95 -5.82
CA SER A 16 0.17 3.73 -5.14
C SER A 16 -0.58 2.48 -5.60
N HIS A 17 -1.89 2.57 -5.83
CA HIS A 17 -2.72 1.48 -6.34
C HIS A 17 -2.45 1.24 -7.83
N GLN A 18 -2.44 2.30 -8.63
CA GLN A 18 -2.22 2.24 -10.08
C GLN A 18 -0.85 1.65 -10.42
N ALA A 19 0.21 2.09 -9.75
CA ALA A 19 1.56 1.56 -9.95
C ALA A 19 1.64 0.06 -9.64
N SER A 20 1.03 -0.36 -8.53
CA SER A 20 1.06 -1.75 -8.07
C SER A 20 0.29 -2.70 -9.00
N ILE A 21 -0.95 -2.35 -9.36
CA ILE A 21 -1.77 -3.18 -10.26
C ILE A 21 -1.23 -3.20 -11.70
N ILE A 22 -0.65 -2.09 -12.19
CA ILE A 22 0.02 -2.07 -13.49
C ILE A 22 1.25 -2.99 -13.48
N GLN A 23 2.04 -2.98 -12.40
CA GLN A 23 3.20 -3.87 -12.29
C GLN A 23 2.76 -5.34 -12.22
N PHE A 24 1.67 -5.66 -11.50
CA PHE A 24 1.04 -6.98 -11.58
C PHE A 24 0.68 -7.35 -13.03
N CYS A 25 0.03 -6.45 -13.77
CA CYS A 25 -0.34 -6.69 -15.17
C CYS A 25 0.89 -6.95 -16.05
N LYS A 26 1.99 -6.22 -15.85
CA LYS A 26 3.27 -6.45 -16.54
C LYS A 26 3.83 -7.85 -16.24
N ASN A 27 3.81 -8.27 -14.98
CA ASN A 27 4.26 -9.61 -14.59
C ASN A 27 3.37 -10.71 -15.19
N LEU A 28 2.05 -10.49 -15.22
CA LEU A 28 1.09 -11.44 -15.78
C LEU A 28 1.32 -11.68 -17.28
N ILE A 29 1.48 -10.62 -18.07
CA ILE A 29 1.72 -10.77 -19.52
C ILE A 29 3.11 -11.33 -19.82
N HIS A 30 4.09 -11.13 -18.94
CA HIS A 30 5.43 -11.70 -19.10
C HIS A 30 5.37 -13.23 -19.05
N LEU A 31 4.59 -13.78 -18.10
CA LEU A 31 4.35 -15.22 -17.97
C LEU A 31 3.30 -15.74 -18.98
N HIS A 32 2.44 -14.85 -19.50
CA HIS A 32 1.36 -15.17 -20.43
C HIS A 32 1.27 -14.18 -21.59
N ASN A 33 2.23 -14.28 -22.52
CA ASN A 33 2.39 -13.38 -23.68
C ASN A 33 1.18 -13.25 -24.62
N HIS A 34 0.19 -14.15 -24.54
CA HIS A 34 -1.04 -14.11 -25.33
C HIS A 34 -2.16 -13.29 -24.67
N PHE A 35 -1.93 -12.74 -23.48
CA PHE A 35 -2.91 -11.90 -22.80
C PHE A 35 -2.84 -10.48 -23.32
N HIS A 36 -4.01 -9.88 -23.50
CA HIS A 36 -4.20 -8.45 -23.72
C HIS A 36 -4.94 -7.89 -22.53
N ILE A 37 -4.50 -6.73 -22.07
CA ILE A 37 -5.06 -6.07 -20.89
C ILE A 37 -5.51 -4.67 -21.29
N THR A 38 -6.70 -4.26 -20.86
CA THR A 38 -7.14 -2.86 -20.95
C THR A 38 -7.35 -2.31 -19.56
N CYS A 39 -6.46 -1.40 -19.15
CA CYS A 39 -6.57 -0.67 -17.90
C CYS A 39 -7.53 0.53 -18.04
N ILE A 40 -8.50 0.62 -17.14
CA ILE A 40 -9.56 1.64 -17.15
C ILE A 40 -9.43 2.46 -15.87
N PHE A 41 -9.24 3.76 -16.01
CA PHE A 41 -8.97 4.65 -14.88
C PHE A 41 -10.09 5.70 -14.74
N PRO A 42 -10.93 5.60 -13.69
CA PRO A 42 -11.63 6.76 -13.16
C PRO A 42 -10.66 7.90 -12.85
N THR A 43 -11.09 9.14 -13.02
CA THR A 43 -10.27 10.32 -12.75
C THR A 43 -11.04 11.34 -11.91
N ILE A 44 -10.32 12.07 -11.05
CA ILE A 44 -10.83 13.22 -10.30
C ILE A 44 -10.11 14.44 -10.88
N ASP A 45 -10.86 15.34 -11.50
CA ASP A 45 -10.41 16.49 -12.29
C ASP A 45 -9.52 16.13 -13.51
N SER A 46 -8.39 15.47 -13.29
CA SER A 46 -7.44 15.05 -14.33
C SER A 46 -6.62 13.82 -13.92
N PRO A 47 -6.01 13.09 -14.87
CA PRO A 47 -5.07 12.02 -14.56
C PRO A 47 -3.88 12.49 -13.72
N LEU A 48 -3.42 11.65 -12.80
CA LEU A 48 -2.22 11.94 -11.99
C LEU A 48 -0.97 12.01 -12.88
N PRO A 49 -0.11 13.05 -12.75
CA PRO A 49 1.10 13.17 -13.56
C PRO A 49 2.03 11.95 -13.48
N SER A 50 2.23 11.39 -12.28
CA SER A 50 3.05 10.19 -12.08
C SER A 50 2.49 8.98 -12.82
N THR A 51 1.16 8.87 -12.90
CA THR A 51 0.49 7.81 -13.67
C THR A 51 0.70 8.02 -15.16
N LEU A 52 0.58 9.24 -15.68
CA LEU A 52 0.88 9.53 -17.09
C LEU A 52 2.31 9.13 -17.46
N THR A 53 3.29 9.39 -16.59
CA THR A 53 4.67 8.94 -16.79
C THR A 53 4.77 7.42 -16.82
N LEU A 54 4.13 6.73 -15.87
CA LEU A 54 4.11 5.26 -15.82
C LEU A 54 3.51 4.66 -17.10
N LEU A 55 2.42 5.23 -17.61
CA LEU A 55 1.69 4.74 -18.79
C LEU A 55 2.51 4.80 -20.08
N LYS A 56 3.49 5.72 -20.20
CA LYS A 56 4.41 5.79 -21.36
C LYS A 56 5.27 4.53 -21.52
N SER A 57 5.51 3.81 -20.43
CA SER A 57 6.33 2.60 -20.39
C SER A 57 5.54 1.29 -20.57
N LEU A 58 4.27 1.38 -20.97
CA LEU A 58 3.44 0.19 -21.09
C LEU A 58 3.84 -0.66 -22.30
N PRO A 59 3.92 -1.99 -22.14
CA PRO A 59 4.12 -2.91 -23.25
C PRO A 59 2.89 -2.90 -24.19
N PRO A 60 3.04 -3.27 -25.47
CA PRO A 60 1.99 -3.16 -26.49
C PRO A 60 0.73 -4.00 -26.17
N ASN A 61 0.86 -5.02 -25.33
CA ASN A 61 -0.26 -5.86 -24.89
C ASN A 61 -1.10 -5.22 -23.78
N ILE A 62 -0.70 -4.06 -23.23
CA ILE A 62 -1.46 -3.32 -22.22
C ILE A 62 -1.91 -1.99 -22.82
N ASN A 63 -3.21 -1.91 -23.07
CA ASN A 63 -3.89 -0.68 -23.44
C ASN A 63 -4.42 0.01 -22.20
N TYR A 64 -4.74 1.31 -22.32
CA TYR A 64 -5.41 2.03 -21.26
C TYR A 64 -6.44 3.03 -21.78
N THR A 65 -7.38 3.39 -20.91
CA THR A 65 -8.33 4.47 -21.16
C THR A 65 -8.71 5.17 -19.86
N PHE A 66 -9.01 6.46 -19.95
CA PHE A 66 -9.52 7.25 -18.83
C PHE A 66 -11.02 7.41 -18.96
N LEU A 67 -11.74 7.23 -17.86
CA LEU A 67 -13.15 7.57 -17.80
C LEU A 67 -13.32 9.09 -17.70
N PRO A 68 -14.49 9.63 -18.07
CA PRO A 68 -14.80 11.05 -17.88
C PRO A 68 -14.50 11.50 -16.44
N PRO A 69 -13.87 12.67 -16.25
CA PRO A 69 -13.45 13.12 -14.94
C PRO A 69 -14.64 13.49 -14.05
N ILE A 70 -14.57 13.10 -12.78
CA ILE A 70 -15.44 13.61 -11.74
C ILE A 70 -14.84 14.90 -11.20
N ASN A 71 -15.65 15.96 -11.14
CA ASN A 71 -15.21 17.23 -10.56
C ASN A 71 -15.06 17.08 -9.04
N LYS A 72 -13.88 17.38 -8.51
CA LYS A 72 -13.60 17.31 -7.07
C LYS A 72 -14.57 18.16 -6.25
N GLN A 73 -15.02 19.31 -6.76
CA GLN A 73 -15.96 20.19 -6.05
C GLN A 73 -17.33 19.56 -5.80
N ASN A 74 -17.70 18.52 -6.57
CA ASN A 74 -18.93 17.77 -6.36
C ASN A 74 -18.79 16.70 -5.26
N LEU A 75 -17.57 16.47 -4.77
CA LEU A 75 -17.30 15.53 -3.68
C LEU A 75 -17.35 16.26 -2.33
N PRO A 76 -17.78 15.60 -1.24
CA PRO A 76 -17.80 16.24 0.07
C PRO A 76 -16.38 16.49 0.60
N GLN A 77 -15.96 17.75 0.60
CA GLN A 77 -14.56 18.13 0.91
C GLN A 77 -14.14 17.88 2.36
N HIS A 78 -15.11 17.76 3.28
CA HIS A 78 -14.88 17.49 4.70
C HIS A 78 -14.57 16.01 4.99
N LEU A 79 -14.77 15.12 4.01
CA LEU A 79 -14.50 13.69 4.17
C LEU A 79 -13.05 13.37 3.84
N SER A 80 -12.56 12.25 4.36
CA SER A 80 -11.20 11.78 4.11
C SER A 80 -10.94 11.53 2.61
N PRO A 81 -9.68 11.64 2.13
CA PRO A 81 -9.33 11.34 0.74
C PRO A 81 -9.83 9.96 0.28
N ALA A 82 -9.75 8.96 1.15
CA ALA A 82 -10.20 7.59 0.83
C ALA A 82 -11.71 7.53 0.54
N VAL A 83 -12.53 8.26 1.31
CA VAL A 83 -13.98 8.33 1.10
C VAL A 83 -14.30 9.11 -0.18
N GLN A 84 -13.62 10.24 -0.41
CA GLN A 84 -13.79 11.00 -1.65
C GLN A 84 -13.45 10.17 -2.88
N ILE A 85 -12.36 9.39 -2.84
CA ILE A 85 -11.97 8.47 -3.90
C ILE A 85 -13.05 7.41 -4.13
N GLN A 86 -13.58 6.78 -3.07
CA GLN A 86 -14.65 5.79 -3.20
C GLN A 86 -15.88 6.39 -3.91
N LEU A 87 -16.34 7.56 -3.46
CA LEU A 87 -17.50 8.23 -4.04
C LEU A 87 -17.28 8.61 -5.52
N ALA A 88 -16.10 9.13 -5.87
CA ALA A 88 -15.77 9.46 -7.25
C ALA A 88 -15.75 8.21 -8.15
N VAL A 89 -15.23 7.10 -7.65
CA VAL A 89 -15.21 5.83 -8.38
C VAL A 89 -16.63 5.30 -8.58
N SER A 90 -17.49 5.34 -7.55
CA SER A 90 -18.92 5.01 -7.67
C SER A 90 -19.64 5.87 -8.71
N GLN A 91 -19.41 7.20 -8.72
CA GLN A 91 -19.98 8.11 -9.73
C GLN A 91 -19.48 7.80 -11.16
N SER A 92 -18.34 7.14 -11.30
CA SER A 92 -17.75 6.75 -12.59
C SER A 92 -18.30 5.41 -13.13
N MET A 93 -19.05 4.65 -12.33
CA MET A 93 -19.52 3.30 -12.71
C MET A 93 -20.43 3.24 -13.95
N PRO A 94 -21.33 4.21 -14.22
CA PRO A 94 -22.09 4.23 -15.47
C PRO A 94 -21.20 4.36 -16.71
N SER A 95 -20.15 5.19 -16.64
CA SER A 95 -19.16 5.32 -17.71
C SER A 95 -18.35 4.05 -17.87
N PHE A 96 -17.93 3.43 -16.76
CA PHE A 96 -17.24 2.14 -16.77
C PHE A 96 -18.08 1.04 -17.44
N HIS A 97 -19.37 0.94 -17.11
CA HIS A 97 -20.31 0.02 -17.74
C HIS A 97 -20.32 0.20 -19.28
N ASN A 98 -20.43 1.44 -19.76
CA ASN A 98 -20.44 1.74 -21.18
C ASN A 98 -19.10 1.40 -21.86
N THR A 99 -17.98 1.59 -21.16
CA THR A 99 -16.66 1.15 -21.65
C THR A 99 -16.59 -0.37 -21.80
N ILE A 100 -17.07 -1.14 -20.81
CA ILE A 100 -17.11 -2.62 -20.89
C ILE A 100 -18.04 -3.07 -22.03
N LEU A 101 -19.21 -2.45 -22.20
CA LEU A 101 -20.13 -2.73 -23.30
C LEU A 101 -19.46 -2.49 -24.66
N SER A 102 -18.77 -1.35 -24.82
CA SER A 102 -18.05 -0.98 -26.04
C SER A 102 -16.93 -1.97 -26.35
N LEU A 103 -16.09 -2.31 -25.36
CA LEU A 103 -15.00 -3.27 -25.53
C LEU A 103 -15.53 -4.67 -25.90
N SER A 104 -16.65 -5.08 -25.31
CA SER A 104 -17.29 -6.37 -25.61
C SER A 104 -17.90 -6.41 -27.01
N SER A 105 -18.33 -5.26 -27.55
CA SER A 105 -19.00 -5.17 -28.86
C SER A 105 -18.04 -4.89 -30.02
N SER A 106 -16.91 -4.22 -29.76
CA SER A 106 -15.96 -3.74 -30.78
C SER A 106 -14.77 -4.66 -31.01
N SER A 107 -14.47 -5.56 -30.07
CA SER A 107 -13.31 -6.44 -30.13
C SER A 107 -13.65 -7.77 -30.80
N THR A 108 -12.77 -8.26 -31.67
CA THR A 108 -12.81 -9.65 -32.16
C THR A 108 -12.44 -10.66 -31.06
N THR A 109 -11.91 -10.17 -29.93
CA THR A 109 -11.58 -10.95 -28.74
C THR A 109 -12.41 -10.45 -27.56
N PRO A 110 -13.47 -11.17 -27.13
CA PRO A 110 -14.30 -10.74 -26.02
C PRO A 110 -13.50 -10.69 -24.70
N ILE A 111 -13.89 -9.78 -23.81
CA ILE A 111 -13.34 -9.73 -22.45
C ILE A 111 -13.74 -11.01 -21.73
N LEU A 112 -12.77 -11.68 -21.10
CA LEU A 112 -12.99 -12.89 -20.32
C LEU A 112 -13.09 -12.60 -18.82
N ALA A 113 -12.28 -11.65 -18.34
CA ALA A 113 -12.14 -11.36 -16.92
C ALA A 113 -12.01 -9.87 -16.64
N LEU A 114 -12.49 -9.47 -15.47
CA LEU A 114 -12.29 -8.18 -14.84
C LEU A 114 -11.40 -8.36 -13.62
N ILE A 115 -10.35 -7.54 -13.51
CA ILE A 115 -9.57 -7.38 -12.28
C ILE A 115 -9.88 -6.00 -11.71
N SER A 116 -10.42 -5.93 -10.50
CA SER A 116 -10.84 -4.70 -9.86
C SER A 116 -9.98 -4.37 -8.65
N ASP A 117 -9.67 -3.09 -8.49
CA ASP A 117 -9.25 -2.54 -7.20
C ASP A 117 -10.41 -2.67 -6.17
N PRO A 118 -10.12 -2.89 -4.87
CA PRO A 118 -11.16 -3.02 -3.84
C PRO A 118 -12.09 -1.80 -3.73
N PHE A 119 -11.62 -0.59 -4.02
CA PHE A 119 -12.48 0.60 -3.98
C PHE A 119 -13.46 0.66 -5.17
N ALA A 120 -13.15 0.01 -6.29
CA ALA A 120 -14.04 -0.12 -7.44
C ALA A 120 -15.01 -1.32 -7.32
N ASN A 121 -15.43 -1.65 -6.10
CA ASN A 121 -16.24 -2.84 -5.76
C ASN A 121 -17.57 -2.99 -6.54
N GLU A 122 -18.20 -1.89 -6.95
CA GLU A 122 -19.43 -1.92 -7.77
C GLU A 122 -19.18 -2.51 -9.16
N SER A 123 -17.93 -2.51 -9.64
CA SER A 123 -17.55 -3.13 -10.91
C SER A 123 -17.74 -4.65 -10.91
N LEU A 124 -17.76 -5.31 -9.74
CA LEU A 124 -18.05 -6.74 -9.61
C LEU A 124 -19.50 -7.07 -10.02
N GLU A 125 -20.46 -6.19 -9.70
CA GLU A 125 -21.85 -6.36 -10.14
C GLU A 125 -21.96 -6.19 -11.67
N ILE A 126 -21.17 -5.28 -12.24
CA ILE A 126 -21.08 -5.09 -13.69
C ILE A 126 -20.48 -6.34 -14.34
N ALA A 127 -19.38 -6.88 -13.81
CA ALA A 127 -18.78 -8.12 -14.32
C ALA A 127 -19.79 -9.27 -14.39
N LYS A 128 -20.61 -9.45 -13.35
CA LYS A 128 -21.69 -10.46 -13.35
C LYS A 128 -22.71 -10.26 -14.46
N ARG A 129 -23.13 -9.02 -14.75
CA ARG A 129 -24.07 -8.72 -15.86
C ARG A 129 -23.52 -9.08 -17.23
N PHE A 130 -22.20 -9.00 -17.39
CA PHE A 130 -21.50 -9.37 -18.63
C PHE A 130 -20.96 -10.80 -18.61
N ASN A 131 -21.27 -11.61 -17.59
CA ASN A 131 -20.74 -12.97 -17.40
C ASN A 131 -19.21 -13.05 -17.43
N LEU A 132 -18.54 -12.01 -16.91
CA LEU A 132 -17.08 -11.98 -16.78
C LEU A 132 -16.66 -12.64 -15.48
N LEU A 133 -15.54 -13.37 -15.52
CA LEU A 133 -14.83 -13.70 -14.28
C LEU A 133 -14.36 -12.40 -13.61
N SER A 134 -14.42 -12.33 -12.30
CA SER A 134 -14.17 -11.11 -11.54
C SER A 134 -13.21 -11.39 -10.39
N TYR A 135 -12.06 -10.71 -10.39
CA TYR A 135 -11.04 -10.86 -9.36
C TYR A 135 -10.76 -9.52 -8.71
N ILE A 136 -10.46 -9.53 -7.42
CA ILE A 136 -9.96 -8.33 -6.72
C ILE A 136 -8.44 -8.39 -6.68
N TYR A 137 -7.77 -7.42 -7.29
CA TYR A 137 -6.37 -7.15 -6.96
C TYR A 137 -6.36 -6.38 -5.65
N PHE A 138 -5.71 -6.94 -4.64
CA PHE A 138 -5.68 -6.40 -3.28
C PHE A 138 -4.27 -5.93 -2.95
N PRO A 139 -3.95 -4.63 -3.17
CA PRO A 139 -2.66 -4.08 -2.83
C PRO A 139 -2.27 -4.16 -1.35
N PRO A 140 -3.19 -4.02 -0.36
CA PRO A 140 -2.84 -4.15 1.06
C PRO A 140 -2.49 -5.58 1.49
N SER A 141 -2.13 -5.75 2.77
CA SER A 141 -1.77 -7.04 3.36
C SER A 141 -2.92 -8.06 3.34
N ALA A 142 -2.56 -9.35 3.37
CA ALA A 142 -3.54 -10.43 3.50
C ALA A 142 -4.31 -10.34 4.84
N MET A 143 -3.65 -9.88 5.91
CA MET A 143 -4.28 -9.59 7.20
C MET A 143 -5.39 -8.55 7.08
N THR A 144 -5.20 -7.51 6.25
CA THR A 144 -6.25 -6.53 5.93
C THR A 144 -7.39 -7.16 5.13
N LEU A 145 -7.08 -8.05 4.18
CA LEU A 145 -8.10 -8.77 3.42
C LEU A 145 -8.94 -9.67 4.33
N SER A 146 -8.31 -10.42 5.24
CA SER A 146 -9.00 -11.28 6.21
C SER A 146 -9.92 -10.47 7.12
N LEU A 147 -9.46 -9.30 7.62
CA LEU A 147 -10.34 -8.35 8.32
C LEU A 147 -11.54 -7.94 7.47
N PHE A 148 -11.32 -7.58 6.20
CA PHE A 148 -12.39 -7.09 5.33
C PHE A 148 -13.42 -8.18 4.99
N ILE A 149 -13.00 -9.42 4.81
CA ILE A 149 -13.91 -10.56 4.59
C ILE A 149 -14.67 -10.90 5.87
N HIS A 150 -14.04 -10.78 7.02
CA HIS A 150 -14.65 -11.06 8.33
C HIS A 150 -15.55 -9.92 8.84
N LEU A 151 -15.36 -8.69 8.34
CA LEU A 151 -16.02 -7.48 8.86
C LEU A 151 -17.57 -7.57 8.94
N PRO A 152 -18.31 -8.13 7.95
CA PRO A 152 -19.76 -8.23 8.06
C PRO A 152 -20.22 -9.04 9.27
N LYS A 153 -19.53 -10.15 9.57
CA LYS A 153 -19.80 -10.99 10.74
C LYS A 153 -19.41 -10.25 12.03
N LEU A 154 -18.23 -9.65 12.04
CA LEU A 154 -17.75 -8.87 13.18
C LEU A 154 -18.70 -7.71 13.53
N HIS A 155 -19.30 -7.06 12.53
CA HIS A 155 -20.28 -5.99 12.72
C HIS A 155 -21.56 -6.48 13.41
N GLU A 156 -21.97 -7.72 13.17
CA GLU A 156 -23.15 -8.32 13.80
C GLU A 156 -22.86 -8.80 15.23
N GLU A 157 -21.66 -9.35 15.47
CA GLU A 157 -21.25 -9.91 16.76
C GLU A 157 -20.87 -8.84 17.79
N VAL A 158 -20.26 -7.74 17.35
CA VAL A 158 -19.87 -6.63 18.23
C VAL A 158 -20.97 -5.57 18.21
N SER A 159 -21.43 -5.15 19.38
CA SER A 159 -22.47 -4.10 19.52
C SER A 159 -21.91 -2.75 19.97
N CYS A 160 -20.74 -2.70 20.60
CA CYS A 160 -20.06 -1.46 21.02
C CYS A 160 -19.15 -0.89 19.92
N GLU A 161 -18.57 0.29 20.14
CA GLU A 161 -17.46 0.74 19.30
C GLU A 161 -16.25 -0.18 19.48
N TYR A 162 -15.48 -0.40 18.42
CA TYR A 162 -14.36 -1.34 18.51
C TYR A 162 -13.29 -0.87 19.50
N ARG A 163 -13.03 0.44 19.61
CA ARG A 163 -12.12 1.01 20.63
C ARG A 163 -12.49 0.65 22.07
N ASP A 164 -13.78 0.42 22.32
CA ASP A 164 -14.32 0.10 23.65
C ASP A 164 -14.41 -1.42 23.87
N HIS A 165 -14.08 -2.22 22.86
CA HIS A 165 -14.08 -3.68 22.95
C HIS A 165 -12.91 -4.16 23.82
N LYS A 166 -13.24 -4.83 24.93
CA LYS A 166 -12.26 -5.19 25.98
C LYS A 166 -11.29 -6.29 25.56
N GLU A 167 -11.78 -7.26 24.81
CA GLU A 167 -10.98 -8.41 24.37
C GLU A 167 -10.36 -8.15 23.00
N ALA A 168 -9.25 -8.82 22.71
CA ALA A 168 -8.66 -8.76 21.38
C ALA A 168 -9.59 -9.45 20.37
N ILE A 169 -9.84 -8.76 19.26
CA ILE A 169 -10.65 -9.22 18.15
C ILE A 169 -9.88 -10.33 17.43
N GLN A 170 -10.51 -11.50 17.31
CA GLN A 170 -9.96 -12.65 16.62
C GLN A 170 -10.39 -12.62 15.16
N ILE A 171 -9.41 -12.53 14.26
CA ILE A 171 -9.64 -12.58 12.82
C ILE A 171 -8.96 -13.85 12.30
N PRO A 172 -9.64 -14.71 11.52
CA PRO A 172 -9.06 -15.98 11.10
C PRO A 172 -7.72 -15.84 10.36
N GLY A 173 -6.74 -16.61 10.80
CA GLY A 173 -5.36 -16.61 10.28
C GLY A 173 -4.51 -15.42 10.73
N CYS A 174 -5.07 -14.46 11.46
CA CYS A 174 -4.37 -13.26 11.91
C CYS A 174 -3.97 -13.35 13.39
N ILE A 175 -3.00 -12.54 13.78
CA ILE A 175 -2.70 -12.30 15.20
C ILE A 175 -3.85 -11.54 15.88
N PRO A 176 -4.07 -11.70 17.20
CA PRO A 176 -5.11 -10.97 17.94
C PRO A 176 -4.95 -9.45 17.82
N ILE A 177 -6.06 -8.74 17.63
CA ILE A 177 -6.04 -7.29 17.34
C ILE A 177 -6.90 -6.55 18.36
N HIS A 178 -6.31 -5.60 19.08
CA HIS A 178 -7.10 -4.70 19.92
C HIS A 178 -7.89 -3.72 19.05
N GLY A 179 -9.11 -3.38 19.46
CA GLY A 179 -9.95 -2.50 18.66
C GLY A 179 -9.35 -1.11 18.39
N ASN A 180 -8.49 -0.60 19.30
CA ASN A 180 -7.73 0.64 19.11
C ASN A 180 -6.68 0.59 17.98
N ASP A 181 -6.27 -0.63 17.59
CA ASP A 181 -5.33 -0.85 16.49
C ASP A 181 -6.04 -1.09 15.14
N LEU A 182 -7.37 -1.16 15.14
CA LEU A 182 -8.12 -1.12 13.88
C LEU A 182 -7.96 0.24 13.17
N PRO A 183 -8.14 0.29 11.84
CA PRO A 183 -8.05 1.53 11.08
C PRO A 183 -8.92 2.64 11.67
N GLU A 184 -8.54 3.91 11.47
CA GLU A 184 -9.24 5.07 12.04
C GLU A 184 -10.75 5.07 11.75
N HIS A 185 -11.14 4.67 10.53
CA HIS A 185 -12.55 4.60 10.11
C HIS A 185 -13.37 3.53 10.85
N PHE A 186 -12.72 2.62 11.60
CA PHE A 186 -13.39 1.60 12.42
C PHE A 186 -13.63 2.11 13.85
N GLN A 187 -13.03 3.23 14.24
CA GLN A 187 -13.16 3.79 15.59
C GLN A 187 -14.53 4.46 15.83
N HIS A 188 -15.30 4.67 14.75
CA HIS A 188 -16.64 5.25 14.76
C HIS A 188 -17.55 4.47 13.81
N ARG A 189 -18.23 3.46 14.32
CA ARG A 189 -19.09 2.54 13.54
C ARG A 189 -20.33 3.20 12.97
N SER A 190 -20.75 4.35 13.48
CA SER A 190 -21.87 5.14 12.92
C SER A 190 -21.43 6.13 11.84
N SER A 191 -20.15 6.14 11.44
CA SER A 191 -19.64 7.08 10.45
C SER A 191 -19.92 6.62 9.02
N LEU A 192 -20.13 7.59 8.12
CA LEU A 192 -20.26 7.31 6.68
C LEU A 192 -19.05 6.53 6.13
N ALA A 193 -17.85 6.81 6.63
CA ALA A 193 -16.63 6.11 6.22
C ALA A 193 -16.72 4.61 6.55
N TYR A 194 -17.19 4.28 7.76
CA TYR A 194 -17.39 2.89 8.16
C TYR A 194 -18.47 2.20 7.33
N ASP A 195 -19.62 2.85 7.11
CA ASP A 195 -20.72 2.30 6.32
C ASP A 195 -20.27 1.96 4.88
N LEU A 196 -19.51 2.86 4.26
CA LEU A 196 -18.94 2.64 2.93
C LEU A 196 -17.93 1.48 2.90
N ILE A 197 -17.13 1.30 3.95
CA ILE A 197 -16.22 0.16 4.09
C ILE A 197 -17.02 -1.13 4.27
N LEU A 198 -18.03 -1.15 5.15
CA LEU A 198 -18.87 -2.32 5.39
C LEU A 198 -19.61 -2.74 4.12
N GLN A 199 -20.16 -1.77 3.37
CA GLN A 199 -20.83 -2.01 2.09
C GLN A 199 -19.86 -2.63 1.07
N ARG A 200 -18.64 -2.10 0.97
CA ARG A 200 -17.57 -2.65 0.13
C ARG A 200 -17.23 -4.09 0.53
N CYS A 201 -17.03 -4.34 1.83
CA CYS A 201 -16.73 -5.66 2.37
C CYS A 201 -17.81 -6.69 2.04
N LYS A 202 -19.09 -6.32 2.15
CA LYS A 202 -20.22 -7.20 1.77
C LYS A 202 -20.18 -7.60 0.29
N ARG A 203 -19.67 -6.73 -0.60
CA ARG A 203 -19.54 -7.01 -2.03
C ARG A 203 -18.33 -7.85 -2.41
N LEU A 204 -17.33 -8.02 -1.54
CA LEU A 204 -16.16 -8.85 -1.85
C LEU A 204 -16.54 -10.31 -2.15
N ASN A 205 -17.65 -10.79 -1.58
CA ASN A 205 -18.21 -12.12 -1.87
C ASN A 205 -18.72 -12.28 -3.32
N LEU A 206 -18.77 -11.19 -4.11
CA LEU A 206 -19.13 -11.26 -5.53
C LEU A 206 -17.95 -11.68 -6.42
N ALA A 207 -16.70 -11.57 -5.93
CA ALA A 207 -15.51 -11.91 -6.68
C ALA A 207 -15.27 -13.43 -6.73
N ASP A 208 -14.76 -13.90 -7.87
CA ASP A 208 -14.30 -15.26 -8.12
C ASP A 208 -12.90 -15.54 -7.56
N GLY A 209 -12.24 -14.55 -6.95
CA GLY A 209 -10.96 -14.73 -6.27
C GLY A 209 -10.23 -13.43 -5.96
N PHE A 210 -9.09 -13.58 -5.28
CA PHE A 210 -8.28 -12.46 -4.79
C PHE A 210 -6.83 -12.62 -5.24
N LEU A 211 -6.23 -11.53 -5.72
CA LEU A 211 -4.83 -11.42 -6.10
C LEU A 211 -4.17 -10.49 -5.09
N VAL A 212 -3.52 -11.05 -4.07
CA VAL A 212 -3.03 -10.30 -2.91
C VAL A 212 -1.55 -9.97 -3.09
N ASN A 213 -1.17 -8.70 -2.89
CA ASN A 213 0.23 -8.28 -2.94
C ASN A 213 0.98 -8.65 -1.65
N SER A 214 1.07 -9.94 -1.39
CA SER A 214 1.82 -10.57 -0.30
C SER A 214 2.48 -11.87 -0.80
N PHE A 215 3.24 -12.53 0.06
CA PHE A 215 3.95 -13.77 -0.25
C PHE A 215 3.97 -14.73 0.96
N MET A 216 4.17 -16.02 0.68
CA MET A 216 4.00 -17.11 1.66
C MET A 216 4.70 -16.85 3.00
N LYS A 217 6.01 -16.62 2.97
CA LYS A 217 6.84 -16.41 4.19
C LYS A 217 6.39 -15.18 5.02
N MET A 218 5.63 -14.24 4.44
CA MET A 218 5.11 -13.06 5.14
C MET A 218 3.80 -13.33 5.90
N GLU A 219 2.85 -14.07 5.30
CA GLU A 219 1.47 -14.17 5.79
C GLU A 219 0.83 -15.57 5.57
N GLU A 220 1.60 -16.65 5.72
CA GLU A 220 1.17 -18.04 5.48
C GLU A 220 -0.12 -18.43 6.23
N ASN A 221 -0.17 -18.24 7.54
CA ASN A 221 -1.35 -18.56 8.36
C ASN A 221 -2.60 -17.82 7.88
N THR A 222 -2.44 -16.57 7.43
CA THR A 222 -3.55 -15.77 6.89
C THR A 222 -4.03 -16.33 5.56
N LEU A 223 -3.12 -16.77 4.68
CA LEU A 223 -3.49 -17.42 3.43
C LEU A 223 -4.29 -18.70 3.68
N GLU A 224 -3.80 -19.56 4.56
CA GLU A 224 -4.47 -20.83 4.87
C GLU A 224 -5.91 -20.62 5.36
N ALA A 225 -6.10 -19.65 6.26
CA ALA A 225 -7.43 -19.30 6.76
C ALA A 225 -8.34 -18.68 5.68
N LEU A 226 -7.80 -17.83 4.81
CA LEU A 226 -8.54 -17.27 3.69
C LEU A 226 -8.99 -18.36 2.70
N GLU A 227 -8.11 -19.31 2.39
CA GLU A 227 -8.44 -20.45 1.53
C GLU A 227 -9.50 -21.38 2.16
N GLU A 228 -9.42 -21.63 3.47
CA GLU A 228 -10.41 -22.43 4.19
C GLU A 228 -11.79 -21.80 4.15
N GLN A 229 -11.90 -20.51 4.47
CA GLN A 229 -13.18 -19.77 4.40
C GLN A 229 -13.78 -19.74 2.99
N ASN A 230 -12.92 -19.65 1.98
CA ASN A 230 -13.34 -19.62 0.58
C ASN A 230 -13.86 -20.97 0.09
N ARG A 231 -13.26 -22.08 0.55
CA ARG A 231 -13.76 -23.45 0.28
C ARG A 231 -15.17 -23.65 0.82
N GLU A 232 -15.44 -23.18 2.03
CA GLU A 232 -16.76 -23.29 2.67
C GLU A 232 -17.85 -22.50 1.94
N LYS A 233 -17.49 -21.34 1.36
CA LYS A 233 -18.43 -20.44 0.67
C LYS A 233 -18.53 -20.68 -0.84
N HIS A 234 -17.84 -21.67 -1.39
CA HIS A 234 -17.64 -21.86 -2.84
C HIS A 234 -17.10 -20.62 -3.56
N ASN A 235 -16.43 -19.73 -2.82
CA ASN A 235 -16.00 -18.42 -3.29
C ASN A 235 -14.48 -18.42 -3.52
N GLY A 236 -14.06 -18.73 -4.75
CA GLY A 236 -12.81 -18.24 -5.34
C GLY A 236 -11.44 -18.61 -4.73
N SER A 237 -10.42 -18.62 -5.58
CA SER A 237 -9.02 -18.87 -5.17
C SER A 237 -8.35 -17.59 -4.66
N VAL A 238 -7.44 -17.72 -3.69
CA VAL A 238 -6.57 -16.62 -3.22
C VAL A 238 -5.17 -16.87 -3.76
N PHE A 239 -4.60 -15.88 -4.45
CA PHE A 239 -3.27 -15.95 -5.02
C PHE A 239 -2.38 -14.89 -4.38
N PHE A 240 -1.31 -15.32 -3.73
CA PHE A 240 -0.25 -14.42 -3.28
C PHE A 240 0.67 -14.13 -4.45
N VAL A 241 0.58 -12.91 -4.99
CA VAL A 241 1.26 -12.49 -6.22
C VAL A 241 2.40 -11.50 -5.95
N GLY A 242 2.69 -11.22 -4.68
CA GLY A 242 3.69 -10.28 -4.21
C GLY A 242 5.06 -10.92 -3.91
N PRO A 243 6.05 -10.14 -3.44
CA PRO A 243 5.98 -8.70 -3.29
C PRO A 243 6.13 -7.99 -4.64
N ILE A 244 5.14 -7.18 -4.98
CA ILE A 244 5.16 -6.26 -6.11
C ILE A 244 5.53 -4.90 -5.57
N ILE A 245 6.75 -4.47 -5.87
CA ILE A 245 7.30 -3.17 -5.50
C ILE A 245 7.45 -2.28 -6.74
N GLN A 246 7.60 -0.98 -6.52
CA GLN A 246 7.95 -0.07 -7.61
C GLN A 246 9.44 -0.29 -7.93
N ASN A 247 9.74 -0.83 -9.11
CA ASN A 247 11.12 -0.98 -9.54
C ASN A 247 11.74 0.41 -9.75
N GLY A 248 12.75 0.77 -8.97
CA GLY A 248 13.53 2.00 -9.11
C GLY A 248 14.40 2.07 -10.38
N THR A 249 14.17 1.20 -11.36
CA THR A 249 15.01 1.03 -12.55
C THR A 249 14.58 1.88 -13.76
N ASN A 250 13.67 2.83 -13.60
CA ASN A 250 13.51 3.86 -14.62
C ASN A 250 14.55 4.96 -14.38
N ASN A 251 15.73 4.75 -14.96
CA ASN A 251 16.80 5.74 -15.21
C ASN A 251 16.33 6.91 -16.12
N GLU A 252 15.07 7.37 -16.02
CA GLU A 252 14.49 8.35 -16.93
C GLU A 252 13.87 9.59 -16.27
N SER A 253 13.71 9.61 -14.95
CA SER A 253 13.74 10.90 -14.26
C SER A 253 15.20 11.20 -13.99
N LYS A 254 15.79 12.18 -14.72
CA LYS A 254 16.94 12.90 -14.20
C LYS A 254 16.54 13.29 -12.77
N GLY A 255 17.16 12.64 -11.76
CA GLY A 255 16.86 12.95 -10.36
C GLY A 255 16.98 14.45 -10.18
N SER A 256 16.11 15.05 -9.36
CA SER A 256 16.32 16.46 -9.01
C SER A 256 17.71 16.62 -8.42
N ASP A 257 18.26 17.84 -8.42
CA ASP A 257 19.58 18.08 -7.82
C ASP A 257 19.62 17.58 -6.36
N SER A 258 18.49 17.67 -5.64
CA SER A 258 18.32 17.11 -4.29
C SER A 258 18.44 15.59 -4.21
N ASP A 259 17.99 14.85 -5.22
CA ASP A 259 18.10 13.39 -5.26
C ASP A 259 19.57 12.99 -5.45
N LEU A 260 20.28 13.69 -6.34
CA LEU A 260 21.71 13.45 -6.56
C LEU A 260 22.54 13.81 -5.33
N GLU A 261 22.20 14.89 -4.63
CA GLU A 261 22.86 15.30 -3.39
C GLU A 261 22.60 14.32 -2.24
N CYS A 262 21.38 13.83 -2.08
CA CYS A 262 21.06 12.89 -1.01
C CYS A 262 21.77 11.54 -1.20
N MET A 263 21.83 11.04 -2.45
CA MET A 263 22.57 9.82 -2.76
C MET A 263 24.09 10.01 -2.55
N LYS A 264 24.67 11.14 -2.97
CA LYS A 264 26.09 11.45 -2.66
C LYS A 264 26.35 11.55 -1.16
N TRP A 265 25.40 12.06 -0.39
CA TRP A 265 25.53 12.11 1.06
C TRP A 265 25.56 10.71 1.67
N LEU A 266 24.69 9.79 1.19
CA LEU A 266 24.63 8.39 1.62
C LEU A 266 25.92 7.62 1.31
N GLU A 267 26.56 7.87 0.17
CA GLU A 267 27.84 7.26 -0.24
C GLU A 267 29.00 7.57 0.73
N ASN A 268 28.90 8.69 1.46
CA ASN A 268 29.90 9.08 2.46
C ASN A 268 29.63 8.51 3.86
N GLN A 269 28.60 7.66 4.01
CA GLN A 269 28.21 7.08 5.29
C GLN A 269 28.73 5.66 5.46
N ILE A 270 28.84 5.22 6.72
CA ILE A 270 29.23 3.86 7.05
C ILE A 270 28.06 2.90 6.73
N PRO A 271 28.32 1.66 6.30
CA PRO A 271 27.27 0.65 6.15
C PRO A 271 26.36 0.53 7.38
N ASN A 272 25.05 0.39 7.16
CA ASN A 272 24.02 0.27 8.19
C ASN A 272 23.99 1.37 9.27
N SER A 273 24.55 2.56 9.02
CA SER A 273 24.64 3.64 10.02
C SER A 273 23.56 4.73 9.89
N VAL A 274 22.74 4.70 8.84
CA VAL A 274 21.75 5.74 8.53
C VAL A 274 20.33 5.25 8.81
N LEU A 275 19.58 6.02 9.59
CA LEU A 275 18.13 5.88 9.71
C LEU A 275 17.44 6.66 8.58
N TYR A 276 16.69 5.98 7.73
CA TYR A 276 15.80 6.63 6.79
C TYR A 276 14.47 6.99 7.48
N VAL A 277 13.96 8.20 7.29
CA VAL A 277 12.71 8.68 7.91
C VAL A 277 11.78 9.22 6.83
N SER A 278 10.63 8.57 6.64
CA SER A 278 9.62 8.99 5.65
C SER A 278 8.22 8.49 5.99
N PHE A 279 7.25 9.42 5.92
CA PHE A 279 5.82 9.14 6.15
C PHE A 279 5.03 8.98 4.84
N GLY A 280 5.72 8.67 3.74
CA GLY A 280 5.11 8.44 2.43
C GLY A 280 4.64 9.73 1.74
N SER A 281 3.77 9.58 0.73
CA SER A 281 3.26 10.71 -0.06
C SER A 281 2.12 11.48 0.61
N GLY A 282 1.39 10.84 1.53
CA GLY A 282 0.23 11.41 2.19
C GLY A 282 0.44 11.85 3.64
N GLY A 283 1.41 11.26 4.34
CA GLY A 283 1.55 11.41 5.79
C GLY A 283 2.07 12.78 6.20
N THR A 284 1.39 13.38 7.17
CA THR A 284 1.74 14.66 7.79
C THR A 284 1.69 14.54 9.31
N LEU A 285 2.53 15.31 10.00
CA LEU A 285 2.60 15.39 11.46
C LEU A 285 2.18 16.80 11.90
N SER A 286 1.62 16.94 13.10
CA SER A 286 1.41 18.26 13.70
C SER A 286 2.75 18.96 13.91
N GLN A 287 2.73 20.30 14.05
CA GLN A 287 3.95 21.07 14.31
C GLN A 287 4.66 20.62 15.60
N GLU A 288 3.88 20.28 16.63
CA GLU A 288 4.40 19.78 17.90
C GLU A 288 5.09 18.42 17.72
N GLN A 289 4.45 17.48 17.02
CA GLN A 289 5.03 16.16 16.78
C GLN A 289 6.26 16.21 15.86
N LEU A 290 6.28 17.13 14.88
CA LEU A 290 7.43 17.39 14.02
C LEU A 290 8.62 17.89 14.85
N ASN A 291 8.39 18.78 15.82
CA ASN A 291 9.43 19.26 16.72
C ASN A 291 9.99 18.13 17.61
N GLU A 292 9.12 17.29 18.20
CA GLU A 292 9.57 16.13 18.96
C GLU A 292 10.42 15.17 18.10
N LEU A 293 10.02 14.92 16.85
CA LEU A 293 10.80 14.12 15.91
C LEU A 293 12.16 14.74 15.62
N ALA A 294 12.22 16.04 15.32
CA ALA A 294 13.47 16.74 15.08
C ALA A 294 14.42 16.64 16.30
N PHE A 295 13.93 16.94 17.51
CA PHE A 295 14.74 16.82 18.72
C PHE A 295 15.15 15.37 19.00
N GLY A 296 14.25 14.41 18.79
CA GLY A 296 14.57 12.98 18.96
C GLY A 296 15.66 12.50 18.01
N LEU A 297 15.61 12.92 16.73
CA LEU A 297 16.65 12.62 15.75
C LEU A 297 18.00 13.22 16.17
N GLU A 298 18.02 14.50 16.55
CA GLU A 298 19.22 15.20 17.04
C GLU A 298 19.82 14.49 18.27
N LEU A 299 19.00 14.23 19.29
CA LEU A 299 19.41 13.61 20.55
C LEU A 299 19.83 12.14 20.41
N SER A 300 19.34 11.43 19.39
CA SER A 300 19.71 10.04 19.16
C SER A 300 21.19 9.87 18.83
N GLY A 301 21.80 10.91 18.25
CA GLY A 301 23.17 10.91 17.76
C GLY A 301 23.42 10.03 16.53
N GLN A 302 22.40 9.33 16.02
CA GLN A 302 22.45 8.51 14.81
C GLN A 302 22.46 9.37 13.56
N ASN A 303 23.05 8.86 12.48
CA ASN A 303 22.94 9.53 11.18
C ASN A 303 21.53 9.29 10.63
N PHE A 304 20.94 10.31 10.00
CA PHE A 304 19.57 10.19 9.49
C PHE A 304 19.40 10.89 8.15
N LEU A 305 18.52 10.34 7.33
CA LEU A 305 18.02 10.98 6.11
C LEU A 305 16.51 11.12 6.25
N TRP A 306 16.01 12.35 6.32
CA TRP A 306 14.61 12.64 6.58
C TRP A 306 13.93 13.32 5.39
N VAL A 307 12.86 12.71 4.88
CA VAL A 307 11.92 13.35 3.95
C VAL A 307 10.92 14.18 4.74
N LEU A 308 11.13 15.49 4.74
CA LEU A 308 10.34 16.49 5.45
C LEU A 308 9.14 16.94 4.61
N ARG A 309 8.01 17.11 5.29
CA ARG A 309 6.82 17.78 4.77
C ARG A 309 6.42 18.90 5.72
N ALA A 310 5.71 19.90 5.19
CA ALA A 310 5.08 20.90 6.03
C ALA A 310 4.11 20.22 7.02
N PRO A 311 4.06 20.69 8.27
CA PRO A 311 3.18 20.10 9.27
C PRO A 311 1.70 20.37 8.98
N SER A 312 0.86 19.51 9.52
CA SER A 312 -0.60 19.59 9.46
C SER A 312 -1.21 18.91 10.67
N ASP A 313 -2.33 19.44 11.16
CA ASP A 313 -3.14 18.78 12.19
C ASP A 313 -3.96 17.60 11.64
N THR A 314 -4.03 17.44 10.31
CA THR A 314 -4.65 16.29 9.65
C THR A 314 -3.57 15.35 9.13
N SER A 315 -3.62 14.06 9.49
CA SER A 315 -2.55 13.08 9.23
C SER A 315 -2.37 12.66 7.75
N ASN A 316 -3.30 13.05 6.88
CA ASN A 316 -3.31 12.71 5.45
C ASN A 316 -3.52 13.93 4.52
N GLU A 317 -3.25 15.15 5.02
CA GLU A 317 -3.58 16.39 4.31
C GLU A 317 -2.89 16.50 2.94
N ALA A 318 -1.70 15.92 2.79
CA ALA A 318 -0.98 15.95 1.52
C ALA A 318 -1.76 15.31 0.36
N TYR A 319 -2.69 14.38 0.63
CA TYR A 319 -3.59 13.83 -0.40
C TYR A 319 -4.79 14.74 -0.72
N LEU A 320 -5.14 15.69 0.15
CA LEU A 320 -6.23 16.65 -0.08
C LEU A 320 -5.82 17.76 -1.05
N GLY A 321 -4.54 17.83 -1.45
CA GLY A 321 -4.05 18.80 -2.42
C GLY A 321 -3.98 20.23 -1.90
N VAL A 322 -4.04 20.42 -0.57
CA VAL A 322 -3.79 21.70 0.08
C VAL A 322 -2.28 21.95 0.00
N LYS A 323 -1.85 22.78 -0.95
CA LYS A 323 -0.45 23.20 -1.02
C LYS A 323 -0.22 24.28 0.01
N ASN A 324 0.54 23.93 1.06
CA ASN A 324 1.18 24.97 1.85
C ASN A 324 2.33 25.55 1.00
N ASN A 325 2.31 26.86 0.75
CA ASN A 325 3.31 27.52 -0.12
C ASN A 325 4.61 27.85 0.61
N ASP A 326 4.65 27.62 1.92
CA ASP A 326 5.84 27.83 2.73
C ASP A 326 6.85 26.70 2.52
N ASP A 327 8.14 27.05 2.54
CA ASP A 327 9.22 26.06 2.52
C ASP A 327 9.14 25.18 3.79
N PRO A 328 8.97 23.84 3.65
CA PRO A 328 8.91 22.92 4.78
C PRO A 328 10.08 23.06 5.78
N LEU A 329 11.25 23.51 5.32
CA LEU A 329 12.41 23.72 6.19
C LEU A 329 12.16 24.80 7.26
N ASN A 330 11.27 25.76 7.02
CA ASN A 330 10.95 26.83 7.96
C ASN A 330 10.21 26.33 9.22
N PHE A 331 9.64 25.12 9.17
CA PHE A 331 8.92 24.52 10.30
C PHE A 331 9.83 23.71 11.22
N LEU A 332 11.10 23.54 10.87
CA LEU A 332 12.08 22.88 11.73
C LEU A 332 12.44 23.76 12.93
N PRO A 333 12.80 23.16 14.09
CA PRO A 333 13.33 23.92 15.20
C PRO A 333 14.50 24.81 14.79
N LYS A 334 14.54 26.04 15.28
CA LYS A 334 15.56 27.03 14.93
C LYS A 334 16.97 26.45 15.11
N GLY A 335 17.79 26.52 14.06
CA GLY A 335 19.18 26.04 14.06
C GLY A 335 19.35 24.53 13.92
N PHE A 336 18.27 23.77 13.67
CA PHE A 336 18.32 22.30 13.56
C PHE A 336 19.30 21.84 12.48
N ILE A 337 19.19 22.39 11.26
CA ILE A 337 20.04 22.02 10.12
C ILE A 337 21.54 22.23 10.44
N GLU A 338 21.88 23.33 11.11
CA GLU A 338 23.25 23.63 11.52
C GLU A 338 23.75 22.68 12.61
N ARG A 339 22.92 22.37 13.62
CA ARG A 339 23.29 21.46 14.72
C ARG A 339 23.44 20.02 14.26
N THR A 340 22.68 19.58 13.26
CA THR A 340 22.75 18.22 12.71
C THR A 340 23.68 18.11 11.51
N LYS A 341 24.40 19.17 11.14
CA LYS A 341 25.28 19.19 9.97
C LYS A 341 26.31 18.06 10.04
N GLY A 342 26.38 17.26 8.98
CA GLY A 342 27.27 16.09 8.88
C GLY A 342 26.69 14.79 9.40
N LYS A 343 25.63 14.83 10.23
CA LYS A 343 24.90 13.63 10.70
C LYS A 343 23.52 13.47 10.07
N GLY A 344 22.84 14.58 9.81
CA GLY A 344 21.50 14.61 9.23
C GLY A 344 21.51 15.17 7.81
N PHE A 345 20.70 14.58 6.94
CA PHE A 345 20.34 15.13 5.64
C PHE A 345 18.81 15.24 5.53
N VAL A 346 18.30 16.40 5.12
CA VAL A 346 16.86 16.65 5.01
C VAL A 346 16.50 16.89 3.54
N ILE A 347 15.54 16.12 3.03
CA ILE A 347 14.96 16.30 1.70
C ILE A 347 13.54 16.83 1.86
N VAL A 348 13.13 17.76 1.01
CA VAL A 348 11.79 18.36 1.06
C VAL A 348 10.84 17.63 0.11
N ASN A 349 9.64 17.30 0.60
CA ASN A 349 8.49 16.74 -0.10
C ASN A 349 8.63 15.36 -0.74
N TRP A 350 9.76 14.98 -1.32
CA TRP A 350 9.90 13.69 -1.98
C TRP A 350 11.36 13.28 -2.02
N GLY A 351 11.62 11.97 -1.91
CA GLY A 351 12.94 11.40 -2.14
C GLY A 351 12.83 10.05 -2.84
N PRO A 352 13.91 9.58 -3.49
CA PRO A 352 13.93 8.35 -4.26
C PRO A 352 13.95 7.12 -3.32
N GLN A 353 12.82 6.84 -2.66
CA GLN A 353 12.70 5.90 -1.54
C GLN A 353 13.34 4.53 -1.83
N THR A 354 13.06 3.92 -2.99
CA THR A 354 13.64 2.62 -3.37
C THR A 354 15.16 2.68 -3.50
N GLN A 355 15.72 3.80 -4.01
CA GLN A 355 17.18 3.99 -4.12
C GLN A 355 17.81 4.21 -2.74
N ILE A 356 17.15 4.99 -1.88
CA ILE A 356 17.60 5.21 -0.50
C ILE A 356 17.62 3.90 0.27
N LEU A 357 16.50 3.16 0.29
CA LEU A 357 16.38 1.90 1.02
C LEU A 357 17.33 0.81 0.51
N SER A 358 17.73 0.85 -0.77
CA SER A 358 18.67 -0.12 -1.34
C SER A 358 20.13 0.24 -1.10
N HIS A 359 20.40 1.44 -0.57
CA HIS A 359 21.76 1.89 -0.29
C HIS A 359 22.31 1.20 0.97
N ILE A 360 23.55 0.69 0.87
CA ILE A 360 24.20 -0.11 1.93
C ILE A 360 24.36 0.63 3.27
N SER A 361 24.37 1.96 3.27
CA SER A 361 24.46 2.76 4.50
C SER A 361 23.16 2.85 5.27
N VAL A 362 22.01 2.52 4.67
CA VAL A 362 20.71 2.54 5.36
C VAL A 362 20.59 1.31 6.26
N GLY A 363 20.53 1.54 7.57
CA GLY A 363 20.46 0.50 8.59
C GLY A 363 19.10 0.31 9.24
N GLY A 364 18.15 1.21 8.98
CA GLY A 364 16.78 1.16 9.48
C GLY A 364 15.85 2.18 8.82
N PHE A 365 14.55 1.98 8.95
CA PHE A 365 13.51 2.80 8.32
C PHE A 365 12.38 3.18 9.28
N LEU A 366 12.28 4.46 9.64
CA LEU A 366 11.10 5.01 10.31
C LEU A 366 10.02 5.29 9.26
N THR A 367 8.93 4.52 9.33
CA THR A 367 7.90 4.47 8.30
C THR A 367 6.50 4.59 8.87
N HIS A 368 5.63 5.25 8.11
CA HIS A 368 4.19 5.26 8.32
C HIS A 368 3.50 3.89 8.13
N CYS A 369 4.22 2.83 7.76
CA CYS A 369 3.66 1.48 7.58
C CYS A 369 2.64 1.34 6.43
N GLY A 370 2.68 2.22 5.43
CA GLY A 370 1.96 2.00 4.17
C GLY A 370 2.50 0.76 3.46
N TRP A 371 1.63 -0.11 2.97
CA TRP A 371 2.04 -1.47 2.56
C TRP A 371 3.11 -1.51 1.47
N ASN A 372 3.07 -0.61 0.49
CA ASN A 372 4.14 -0.52 -0.53
C ASN A 372 5.52 -0.24 0.11
N SER A 373 5.59 0.70 1.06
CA SER A 373 6.83 1.03 1.78
C SER A 373 7.30 -0.12 2.67
N VAL A 374 6.36 -0.90 3.23
CA VAL A 374 6.67 -2.12 3.99
C VAL A 374 7.30 -3.17 3.08
N LEU A 375 6.69 -3.45 1.92
CA LEU A 375 7.23 -4.41 0.96
C LEU A 375 8.61 -3.99 0.45
N GLU A 376 8.84 -2.71 0.17
CA GLU A 376 10.16 -2.19 -0.20
C GLU A 376 11.20 -2.45 0.90
N SER A 377 10.85 -2.16 2.16
CA SER A 377 11.74 -2.41 3.31
C SER A 377 12.07 -3.90 3.48
N VAL A 378 11.05 -4.77 3.33
CA VAL A 378 11.20 -6.22 3.45
C VAL A 378 12.09 -6.78 2.32
N VAL A 379 11.81 -6.40 1.07
CA VAL A 379 12.61 -6.85 -0.09
C VAL A 379 14.07 -6.40 0.01
N LEU A 380 14.35 -5.30 0.71
CA LEU A 380 15.68 -4.76 0.90
C LEU A 380 16.33 -5.15 2.23
N GLY A 381 15.61 -5.90 3.09
CA GLY A 381 16.14 -6.37 4.38
C GLY A 381 16.35 -5.25 5.40
N VAL A 382 15.61 -4.14 5.31
CA VAL A 382 15.77 -2.98 6.20
C VAL A 382 14.77 -3.06 7.35
N PRO A 383 15.22 -3.10 8.62
CA PRO A 383 14.33 -3.15 9.78
C PRO A 383 13.62 -1.81 10.02
N MET A 384 12.48 -1.83 10.71
CA MET A 384 11.57 -0.68 10.73
C MET A 384 11.32 -0.11 12.13
N ILE A 385 11.05 1.20 12.18
CA ILE A 385 10.32 1.85 13.27
C ILE A 385 8.91 2.12 12.74
N ALA A 386 7.92 1.47 13.31
CA ALA A 386 6.54 1.47 12.83
C ALA A 386 5.76 2.64 13.44
N TRP A 387 5.48 3.68 12.65
CA TRP A 387 4.79 4.89 13.09
C TRP A 387 3.53 5.17 12.25
N PRO A 388 2.45 4.38 12.43
CA PRO A 388 1.25 4.48 11.59
C PRO A 388 0.49 5.80 11.77
N LEU A 389 -0.08 6.32 10.68
CA LEU A 389 -0.79 7.60 10.66
C LEU A 389 -2.27 7.49 10.23
N PHE A 390 -2.58 6.77 9.15
CA PHE A 390 -3.92 6.70 8.57
C PHE A 390 -4.18 5.36 7.85
N ALA A 391 -5.38 5.20 7.28
CA ALA A 391 -5.80 3.98 6.58
C ALA A 391 -5.54 2.71 7.42
N GLU A 392 -5.07 1.63 6.80
CA GLU A 392 -4.76 0.35 7.45
C GLU A 392 -3.39 0.29 8.12
N GLN A 393 -2.66 1.41 8.22
CA GLN A 393 -1.28 1.42 8.70
C GLN A 393 -1.13 0.90 10.14
N LYS A 394 -2.11 1.16 11.02
CA LYS A 394 -2.09 0.61 12.39
C LYS A 394 -2.13 -0.92 12.40
N LEU A 395 -2.93 -1.50 11.50
CA LEU A 395 -3.02 -2.94 11.32
C LEU A 395 -1.69 -3.52 10.80
N ASN A 396 -1.08 -2.84 9.83
CA ASN A 396 0.25 -3.22 9.33
C ASN A 396 1.31 -3.11 10.44
N ALA A 397 1.25 -2.08 11.30
CA ALA A 397 2.18 -1.93 12.42
C ALA A 397 2.06 -3.09 13.41
N VAL A 398 0.84 -3.55 13.72
CA VAL A 398 0.61 -4.74 14.56
C VAL A 398 1.21 -6.00 13.92
N LEU A 399 0.99 -6.21 12.61
CA LEU A 399 1.63 -7.32 11.89
C LEU A 399 3.17 -7.27 12.00
N LEU A 400 3.76 -6.09 11.81
CA LEU A 400 5.22 -5.92 11.78
C LEU A 400 5.88 -6.03 13.16
N CYS A 401 5.24 -5.49 14.20
CA CYS A 401 5.79 -5.45 15.55
C CYS A 401 5.50 -6.74 16.33
N ASP A 402 4.28 -7.25 16.26
CA ASP A 402 3.82 -8.33 17.14
C ASP A 402 3.85 -9.69 16.43
N GLY A 403 3.51 -9.70 15.14
CA GLY A 403 3.51 -10.91 14.32
C GLY A 403 4.89 -11.29 13.83
N LEU A 404 5.46 -10.44 12.97
CA LEU A 404 6.75 -10.67 12.29
C LEU A 404 7.95 -10.24 13.14
N LYS A 405 7.73 -9.34 14.11
CA LYS A 405 8.77 -8.81 15.01
C LYS A 405 9.97 -8.23 14.26
N VAL A 406 9.72 -7.55 13.14
CA VAL A 406 10.73 -6.86 12.32
C VAL A 406 10.68 -5.33 12.46
N ALA A 407 9.84 -4.84 13.37
CA ALA A 407 9.70 -3.44 13.66
C ALA A 407 9.52 -3.14 15.15
N ILE A 408 9.90 -1.93 15.57
CA ILE A 408 9.59 -1.37 16.90
C ILE A 408 8.58 -0.24 16.74
N ARG A 409 7.53 -0.23 17.56
CA ARG A 409 6.53 0.84 17.59
C ARG A 409 6.80 1.79 18.76
N PRO A 410 6.86 3.12 18.53
CA PRO A 410 6.99 4.08 19.62
C PRO A 410 5.72 4.14 20.46
N LYS A 411 5.90 4.34 21.76
CA LYS A 411 4.81 4.62 22.68
C LYS A 411 4.29 6.04 22.50
N ILE A 412 2.96 6.15 22.52
CA ILE A 412 2.26 7.44 22.48
C ILE A 412 1.84 7.78 23.92
N ASN A 413 2.10 9.01 24.34
CA ASN A 413 1.70 9.50 25.66
C ASN A 413 0.19 9.80 25.71
N GLU A 414 -0.31 10.22 26.89
CA GLU A 414 -1.73 10.51 27.11
C GLU A 414 -2.27 11.65 26.22
N ASN A 415 -1.38 12.53 25.74
CA ASN A 415 -1.72 13.66 24.86
C ASN A 415 -1.69 13.29 23.37
N GLY A 416 -1.43 12.02 23.02
CA GLY A 416 -1.35 11.59 21.63
C GLY A 416 -0.01 11.89 20.95
N LEU A 417 1.02 12.27 21.71
CA LEU A 417 2.35 12.59 21.21
C LEU A 417 3.34 11.45 21.48
N VAL A 418 4.28 11.27 20.56
CA VAL A 418 5.50 10.51 20.80
C VAL A 418 6.60 11.50 21.18
N GLU A 419 7.02 11.45 22.44
CA GLU A 419 8.04 12.33 23.00
C GLU A 419 9.43 11.98 22.47
N ARG A 420 10.30 12.99 22.33
CA ARG A 420 11.68 12.84 21.84
C ARG A 420 12.47 11.75 22.56
N GLU A 421 12.27 11.54 23.86
CA GLU A 421 12.94 10.49 24.63
C GLU A 421 12.54 9.08 24.14
N GLU A 422 11.25 8.88 23.85
CA GLU A 422 10.77 7.63 23.26
C GLU A 422 11.29 7.47 21.83
N ILE A 423 11.36 8.56 21.05
CA ILE A 423 11.95 8.54 19.70
C ILE A 423 13.42 8.09 19.75
N VAL A 424 14.22 8.68 20.65
CA VAL A 424 15.62 8.26 20.87
C VAL A 424 15.71 6.78 21.21
N LYS A 425 14.83 6.30 22.08
CA LYS A 425 14.81 4.91 22.51
C LYS A 425 14.50 3.95 21.36
N VAL A 426 13.45 4.20 20.58
CA VAL A 426 13.11 3.31 19.45
C VAL A 426 14.16 3.36 18.33
N ILE A 427 14.78 4.53 18.11
CA ILE A 427 15.92 4.66 17.18
C ILE A 427 17.08 3.78 17.63
N LYS A 428 17.47 3.84 18.91
CA LYS A 428 18.53 2.99 19.45
C LYS A 428 18.17 1.50 19.37
N GLY A 429 16.93 1.15 19.69
CA GLY A 429 16.44 -0.22 19.65
C GLY A 429 16.53 -0.87 18.25
N VAL A 430 16.31 -0.10 17.18
CA VAL A 430 16.45 -0.61 15.80
C VAL A 430 17.88 -0.51 15.30
N MET A 431 18.56 0.62 15.53
CA MET A 431 19.86 0.88 14.92
C MET A 431 21.01 0.15 15.63
N LEU A 432 20.99 0.10 16.96
CA LEU A 432 22.07 -0.42 17.81
C LEU A 432 21.75 -1.81 18.36
N ASP A 433 20.54 -2.00 18.88
CA ASP A 433 20.16 -3.24 19.59
C ASP A 433 19.52 -4.28 18.64
N GLY A 434 19.49 -3.99 17.34
CA GLY A 434 18.80 -4.79 16.32
C GLY A 434 19.31 -6.23 16.16
N GLU A 435 20.57 -6.49 16.54
CA GLU A 435 21.14 -7.84 16.59
C GLU A 435 20.67 -8.57 17.87
N GLU A 436 20.75 -7.91 19.02
CA GLU A 436 20.39 -8.50 20.33
C GLU A 436 18.90 -8.85 20.41
N ASN A 437 18.03 -8.01 19.84
CA ASN A 437 16.60 -8.26 19.79
C ASN A 437 16.18 -9.16 18.59
N GLY A 438 17.14 -9.59 17.75
CA GLY A 438 16.93 -10.46 16.59
C GLY A 438 16.13 -9.86 15.44
N ILE A 439 15.88 -8.53 15.43
CA ILE A 439 15.14 -7.87 14.35
C ILE A 439 15.89 -8.01 13.02
N ARG A 440 17.22 -7.90 13.04
CA ARG A 440 18.07 -7.99 11.83
C ARG A 440 18.05 -9.38 11.20
N GLU A 441 18.05 -10.43 12.01
CA GLU A 441 17.91 -11.81 11.53
C GLU A 441 16.54 -12.02 10.87
N ARG A 442 15.46 -11.64 11.56
CA ARG A 442 14.09 -11.84 11.04
C ARG A 442 13.80 -11.07 9.76
N ILE A 443 14.26 -9.82 9.65
CA ILE A 443 14.09 -9.06 8.40
C ILE A 443 14.95 -9.65 7.27
N GLY A 444 16.12 -10.22 7.59
CA GLY A 444 16.94 -10.99 6.65
C GLY A 444 16.23 -12.23 6.11
N GLU A 445 15.57 -13.01 6.99
CA GLU A 445 14.78 -14.16 6.57
C GLU A 445 13.58 -13.76 5.68
N LEU A 446 12.91 -12.65 5.99
CA LEU A 446 11.80 -12.15 5.17
C LEU A 446 12.30 -11.66 3.80
N ARG A 447 13.46 -11.00 3.76
CA ARG A 447 14.11 -10.60 2.51
C ARG A 447 14.41 -11.83 1.64
N ASP A 448 14.99 -12.87 2.22
CA ASP A 448 15.35 -14.08 1.49
C ASP A 448 14.08 -14.81 1.01
N GLY A 449 13.04 -14.86 1.84
CA GLY A 449 11.72 -15.38 1.44
C GLY A 449 11.04 -14.58 0.34
N ALA A 450 11.19 -13.25 0.33
CA ALA A 450 10.71 -12.37 -0.73
C ALA A 450 11.43 -12.64 -2.06
N VAL A 451 12.77 -12.76 -2.01
CA VAL A 451 13.58 -13.13 -3.19
C VAL A 451 13.19 -14.51 -3.72
N ASP A 452 13.04 -15.48 -2.83
CA ASP A 452 12.64 -16.85 -3.19
C ASP A 452 11.24 -16.91 -3.82
N ALA A 453 10.30 -16.11 -3.31
CA ALA A 453 8.94 -16.02 -3.84
C ALA A 453 8.88 -15.52 -5.30
N LEU A 454 9.84 -14.68 -5.71
CA LEU A 454 9.94 -14.06 -7.04
C LEU A 454 10.80 -14.83 -8.04
N LYS A 455 11.53 -15.88 -7.62
CA LYS A 455 12.28 -16.76 -8.56
C LYS A 455 11.33 -17.39 -9.57
N ASP A 456 11.86 -17.92 -10.68
CA ASP A 456 11.07 -18.57 -11.74
C ASP A 456 10.12 -19.67 -11.24
N ASN A 457 10.53 -20.41 -10.20
CA ASN A 457 9.72 -21.45 -9.53
C ASN A 457 9.23 -21.03 -8.13
N GLY A 458 9.38 -19.75 -7.79
CA GLY A 458 8.95 -19.16 -6.53
C GLY A 458 7.44 -19.21 -6.34
N SER A 459 6.98 -19.11 -5.09
CA SER A 459 5.54 -19.23 -4.76
C SER A 459 4.69 -18.21 -5.52
N SER A 460 5.16 -16.97 -5.66
CA SER A 460 4.37 -15.89 -6.25
C SER A 460 4.39 -15.95 -7.78
N THR A 461 5.53 -16.29 -8.38
CA THR A 461 5.62 -16.57 -9.81
C THR A 461 4.70 -17.72 -10.20
N ARG A 462 4.67 -18.80 -9.39
CA ARG A 462 3.73 -19.91 -9.59
C ARG A 462 2.28 -19.48 -9.43
N ALA A 463 1.96 -18.67 -8.42
CA ALA A 463 0.59 -18.17 -8.22
C ALA A 463 0.09 -17.33 -9.41
N ILE A 464 0.94 -16.47 -10.00
CA ILE A 464 0.59 -15.69 -11.20
C ILE A 464 0.40 -16.62 -12.41
N LEU A 465 1.28 -17.61 -12.58
CA LEU A 465 1.18 -18.62 -13.65
C LEU A 465 -0.09 -19.46 -13.53
N GLU A 466 -0.42 -19.89 -12.31
CA GLU A 466 -1.63 -20.65 -11.99
C GLU A 466 -2.89 -19.82 -12.25
N PHE A 467 -2.92 -18.56 -11.80
CA PHE A 467 -4.01 -17.64 -12.09
C PHE A 467 -4.29 -17.52 -13.59
N GLY A 468 -3.28 -17.25 -14.42
CA GLY A 468 -3.52 -17.16 -15.86
C GLY A 468 -3.83 -18.51 -16.51
N ASN A 469 -3.35 -19.63 -15.96
CA ASN A 469 -3.79 -20.96 -16.39
C ASN A 469 -5.27 -21.23 -16.05
N CYS A 470 -5.76 -20.76 -14.89
CA CYS A 470 -7.18 -20.79 -14.55
C CYS A 470 -8.00 -20.03 -15.60
N LEU A 471 -7.62 -18.80 -15.93
CA LEU A 471 -8.30 -18.02 -16.98
C LEU A 471 -8.32 -18.76 -18.33
N LYS A 472 -7.21 -19.38 -18.74
CA LYS A 472 -7.16 -20.16 -19.98
C LYS A 472 -8.11 -21.35 -20.00
N ARG A 473 -8.30 -22.04 -18.87
CA ARG A 473 -9.22 -23.18 -18.76
C ARG A 473 -10.67 -22.71 -18.94
N PHE A 474 -11.05 -21.61 -18.29
CA PHE A 474 -12.38 -21.01 -18.47
C PHE A 474 -12.63 -20.55 -19.90
N GLY A 475 -11.67 -19.84 -20.52
CA GLY A 475 -11.82 -19.34 -21.89
C GLY A 475 -11.86 -20.40 -23.01
N ARG A 476 -11.58 -21.68 -22.68
CA ARG A 476 -11.77 -22.84 -23.57
C ARG A 476 -13.16 -23.46 -23.48
N ASN A 477 -13.85 -23.24 -22.36
CA ASN A 477 -15.19 -23.78 -22.12
C ASN A 477 -16.30 -22.82 -22.60
N ILE A 478 -15.92 -21.66 -23.16
CA ILE A 478 -16.75 -20.64 -23.81
C ILE A 478 -16.29 -20.52 -25.26
#